data_AF-A0A2V8Q1C8-F1
#
_entry.id   AF-A0A2V8Q1C8-F1
#
_cell.length_a   1.000
_cell.length_b   1.000
_cell.length_c   1.000
_cell.angle_alpha   90.00
_cell.angle_beta   90.00
_cell.angle_gamma   90.00
#
_symmetry.space_group_name_H-M   'P 1'
#
loop_
_entity.id
_entity.type
_entity.pdbx_description
1 polymer ?
#
loop_
_entity_poly.entity_id
_entity_poly.type
_entity_poly.pdbx_seq_one_letter_code
_entity_poly.pdbx_strand_id
1 'polypeptide(L)'
;MSSRFPNPRITIFALFIVYASAQNTFAQKPRVPPGGHLAIVADERLAALRGSPDPSARLIRRLSRGRFVSIRGSTRTRDGLTFYHVAINRRTAGWLQSDAVIAPWRLG
;
A
#
# COMPACT_ATOMS: atom_id res chain seq x y z
N MET A 1 -17.46 -19.77 47.35
CA MET A 1 -17.00 -18.96 46.19
C MET A 1 -18.10 -18.00 45.78
N SER A 2 -17.97 -16.70 46.07
CA SER A 2 -18.96 -15.69 45.67
C SER A 2 -18.51 -15.03 44.37
N SER A 3 -19.17 -15.35 43.26
CA SER A 3 -18.94 -14.72 41.96
C SER A 3 -19.54 -13.31 41.99
N ARG A 4 -18.67 -12.33 42.23
CA ARG A 4 -19.00 -10.90 42.23
C ARG A 4 -19.28 -10.48 40.78
N PHE A 5 -20.53 -10.53 40.35
CA PHE A 5 -20.93 -10.03 39.03
C PHE A 5 -20.60 -8.53 38.94
N PRO A 6 -19.91 -8.07 37.87
CA PRO A 6 -19.61 -6.65 37.71
C PRO A 6 -20.90 -5.85 37.55
N ASN A 7 -20.95 -4.68 38.19
CA ASN A 7 -22.12 -3.80 38.17
C ASN A 7 -22.57 -3.51 36.73
N PRO A 8 -23.86 -3.64 36.40
CA PRO A 8 -24.36 -3.55 35.02
C PRO A 8 -24.02 -2.20 34.36
N ARG A 9 -23.94 -1.13 35.15
CA ARG A 9 -23.54 0.21 34.70
C ARG A 9 -22.08 0.25 34.20
N ILE A 10 -21.18 -0.45 34.89
CA ILE A 10 -19.76 -0.53 34.51
C ILE A 10 -19.60 -1.36 33.23
N THR A 11 -20.35 -2.45 33.12
CA THR A 11 -20.36 -3.32 31.94
C THR A 11 -20.83 -2.56 30.70
N ILE A 12 -21.91 -1.78 30.79
CA ILE A 12 -22.42 -0.98 29.67
C ILE A 12 -21.39 0.08 29.25
N PHE A 13 -20.77 0.76 30.21
CA PHE A 13 -19.78 1.80 29.94
C PHE A 13 -18.52 1.23 29.25
N ALA A 14 -18.04 0.07 29.70
CA ALA A 14 -16.91 -0.63 29.08
C ALA A 14 -17.23 -1.06 27.64
N LEU A 15 -18.44 -1.56 27.37
CA LEU A 15 -18.88 -1.97 26.04
C LEU A 15 -18.96 -0.78 25.08
N PHE A 16 -19.38 0.39 25.58
CA PHE A 16 -19.43 1.63 24.81
C PHE A 16 -18.02 2.12 24.42
N ILE A 17 -17.04 2.03 25.33
CA ILE A 17 -15.64 2.41 25.07
C ILE A 17 -15.00 1.49 24.02
N VAL A 18 -15.25 0.18 24.11
CA VAL A 18 -14.76 -0.80 23.11
C VAL A 18 -15.41 -0.54 21.75
N TYR A 19 -16.70 -0.24 21.71
CA TYR A 19 -17.40 0.09 20.46
C TYR A 19 -16.87 1.37 19.80
N ALA A 20 -16.64 2.43 20.58
CA ALA A 20 -16.12 3.71 20.08
C ALA A 20 -14.68 3.60 19.55
N SER A 21 -13.84 2.76 20.17
CA SER A 21 -12.46 2.57 19.73
C SER A 21 -12.33 1.71 18.46
N ALA A 22 -13.30 0.83 18.17
CA ALA A 22 -13.35 0.07 16.93
C ALA A 22 -13.57 0.95 15.68
N GLN A 23 -14.34 2.04 15.80
CA GLN A 23 -14.66 2.94 14.68
C GLN A 23 -13.42 3.67 14.11
N ASN A 24 -12.43 3.95 14.96
CA ASN A 24 -11.24 4.75 14.56
C ASN A 24 -10.27 3.99 13.64
N THR A 25 -10.32 2.65 13.60
CA THR A 25 -9.44 1.85 12.73
C THR A 25 -9.82 1.95 11.25
N PHE A 26 -11.11 2.11 10.94
CA PHE A 26 -11.62 2.11 9.57
C PHE A 26 -11.56 3.48 8.87
N ALA A 27 -11.24 4.56 9.60
CA ALA A 27 -11.22 5.93 9.06
C ALA A 27 -9.84 6.38 8.52
N GLN A 28 -8.86 5.49 8.40
CA GLN A 28 -7.52 5.86 7.91
C GLN A 28 -7.56 6.22 6.42
N LYS A 29 -7.51 7.52 6.10
CA LYS A 29 -7.46 8.01 4.72
C LYS A 29 -6.23 7.44 3.99
N PRO A 30 -6.38 6.87 2.77
CA PRO A 30 -5.25 6.31 2.04
C PRO A 30 -4.14 7.34 1.86
N ARG A 31 -2.90 6.99 2.24
CA ARG A 31 -1.75 7.88 2.06
C ARG A 31 -1.38 7.94 0.58
N VAL A 32 -1.65 9.08 -0.05
CA VAL A 32 -1.25 9.36 -1.43
C VAL A 32 0.24 9.75 -1.45
N PRO A 33 1.10 9.08 -2.25
CA PRO A 33 2.49 9.45 -2.37
C PRO A 33 2.66 10.83 -3.00
N PRO A 34 3.72 11.58 -2.64
CA PRO A 34 3.95 12.91 -3.17
C PRO A 34 4.55 12.89 -4.58
N GLY A 35 4.02 13.79 -5.43
CA GLY A 35 4.52 14.09 -6.78
C GLY A 35 4.16 13.04 -7.83
N GLY A 36 4.57 13.27 -9.07
CA GLY A 36 4.43 12.35 -10.20
C GLY A 36 2.99 12.03 -10.61
N HIS A 37 2.85 10.98 -11.41
CA HIS A 37 1.55 10.51 -11.87
C HIS A 37 1.05 9.35 -10.99
N LEU A 38 -0.18 9.44 -10.48
CA LEU A 38 -0.71 8.51 -9.49
C LEU A 38 -1.14 7.17 -10.10
N ALA A 39 -0.63 6.06 -9.59
CA ALA A 39 -1.01 4.71 -9.99
C ALA A 39 -1.35 3.83 -8.79
N ILE A 40 -2.00 2.71 -9.05
CA ILE A 40 -2.41 1.73 -8.04
C ILE A 40 -1.76 0.39 -8.37
N VAL A 41 -1.22 -0.28 -7.36
CA VAL A 41 -0.72 -1.66 -7.50
C VAL A 41 -1.89 -2.61 -7.75
N ALA A 42 -1.88 -3.28 -8.91
CA ALA A 42 -2.90 -4.22 -9.34
C ALA A 42 -2.51 -5.68 -9.08
N ASP A 43 -1.25 -6.03 -9.29
CA ASP A 43 -0.74 -7.40 -9.08
C ASP A 43 0.42 -7.45 -8.09
N GLU A 44 0.18 -8.08 -6.93
CA GLU A 44 1.16 -8.27 -5.88
C GLU A 44 2.31 -9.22 -6.28
N ARG A 45 2.07 -10.14 -7.22
CA ARG A 45 3.11 -11.08 -7.70
C ARG A 45 4.22 -10.36 -8.45
N LEU A 46 3.85 -9.30 -9.17
CA LEU A 46 4.76 -8.48 -9.98
C LEU A 46 5.21 -7.21 -9.24
N ALA A 47 4.57 -6.86 -8.12
CA ALA A 47 4.83 -5.65 -7.36
C ALA A 47 6.06 -5.72 -6.44
N ALA A 48 7.18 -6.17 -7.01
CA ALA A 48 8.49 -6.14 -6.40
C ALA A 48 9.20 -4.80 -6.71
N LEU A 49 9.31 -3.92 -5.71
CA LEU A 49 10.11 -2.70 -5.80
C LEU A 49 11.60 -3.06 -5.73
N ARG A 50 12.36 -2.71 -6.75
CA ARG A 50 13.76 -3.08 -6.93
C ARG A 50 14.68 -1.87 -7.02
N GLY A 51 15.99 -2.10 -6.82
CA GLY A 51 17.01 -1.07 -6.94
C GLY A 51 17.30 -0.63 -8.38
N SER A 52 17.08 -1.50 -9.36
CA SER A 52 17.32 -1.24 -10.79
C SER A 52 16.20 -1.86 -11.65
N PRO A 53 16.04 -1.43 -12.92
CA PRO A 53 15.00 -1.92 -13.84
C PRO A 53 15.36 -3.31 -14.42
N ASP A 54 15.52 -4.29 -13.54
CA ASP A 54 15.87 -5.67 -13.86
C ASP A 54 15.05 -6.62 -12.96
N PRO A 55 14.39 -7.66 -13.50
CA PRO A 55 13.63 -8.64 -12.72
C PRO A 55 14.42 -9.32 -11.59
N SER A 56 15.73 -9.47 -11.77
CA SER A 56 16.66 -10.13 -10.86
C SER A 56 17.37 -9.14 -9.92
N ALA A 57 17.11 -7.84 -10.05
CA ALA A 57 17.69 -6.84 -9.18
C ALA A 57 17.28 -6.99 -7.72
N ARG A 58 18.12 -6.45 -6.83
CA ARG A 58 17.89 -6.44 -5.38
C ARG A 58 16.48 -5.93 -5.06
N LEU A 59 15.70 -6.79 -4.40
CA LEU A 59 14.39 -6.45 -3.89
C LEU A 59 14.53 -5.49 -2.70
N ILE A 60 13.98 -4.29 -2.85
CA ILE A 60 13.86 -3.32 -1.76
C ILE A 60 12.65 -3.67 -0.90
N ARG A 61 11.49 -3.89 -1.56
CA ARG A 61 10.23 -4.13 -0.88
C ARG A 61 9.18 -4.73 -1.81
N ARG A 62 8.34 -5.64 -1.30
CA ARG A 62 7.13 -6.06 -2.00
C ARG A 62 5.95 -5.17 -1.62
N LEU A 63 5.15 -4.77 -2.60
CA LEU A 63 3.97 -3.93 -2.41
C LEU A 63 2.70 -4.76 -2.55
N SER A 64 1.78 -4.57 -1.61
CA SER A 64 0.47 -5.21 -1.66
C SER A 64 -0.45 -4.50 -2.67
N ARG A 65 -1.42 -5.26 -3.19
CA ARG A 65 -2.47 -4.75 -4.07
C ARG A 65 -3.22 -3.57 -3.43
N GLY A 66 -3.71 -2.65 -4.25
CA GLY A 66 -4.48 -1.47 -3.83
C GLY A 66 -3.62 -0.34 -3.27
N ARG A 67 -2.30 -0.53 -3.18
CA ARG A 67 -1.40 0.51 -2.71
C ARG A 67 -1.23 1.61 -3.75
N PHE A 68 -1.39 2.86 -3.33
CA PHE A 68 -1.07 4.02 -4.14
C PHE A 68 0.44 4.19 -4.29
N VAL A 69 0.85 4.48 -5.51
CA VAL A 69 2.24 4.72 -5.89
C VAL A 69 2.32 5.90 -6.86
N SER A 70 3.47 6.59 -6.88
CA SER A 70 3.72 7.71 -7.80
C SER A 70 4.72 7.29 -8.87
N ILE A 71 4.32 7.31 -10.13
CA ILE A 71 5.19 7.05 -11.27
C ILE A 71 5.92 8.36 -11.64
N ARG A 72 7.25 8.29 -11.69
CA ARG A 72 8.14 9.42 -12.01
C ARG A 72 8.84 9.28 -13.35
N GLY A 73 8.90 8.08 -13.92
CA GLY A 73 9.55 7.81 -15.18
C GLY A 73 9.43 6.35 -15.56
N SER A 74 9.90 6.03 -16.76
CA SER A 74 9.84 4.69 -17.33
C SER A 74 11.13 4.35 -18.07
N THR A 75 11.55 3.10 -17.98
CA THR A 75 12.67 2.55 -18.75
C THR A 75 12.25 1.23 -19.34
N ARG A 76 12.61 1.00 -20.60
CA ARG A 76 12.44 -0.30 -21.26
C ARG A 76 13.76 -1.04 -21.24
N THR A 77 13.73 -2.27 -20.76
CA THR A 77 14.90 -3.16 -20.72
C THR A 77 15.07 -3.85 -22.08
N ARG A 78 16.29 -4.34 -22.35
CA ARG A 78 16.63 -5.07 -23.58
C ARG A 78 15.72 -6.28 -23.83
N ASP A 79 15.24 -6.90 -22.76
CA ASP A 79 14.33 -8.06 -22.80
C ASP A 79 12.87 -7.67 -23.13
N GLY A 80 12.62 -6.40 -23.48
CA GLY A 80 11.29 -5.91 -23.86
C GLY A 80 10.40 -5.52 -22.69
N LEU A 81 10.78 -5.87 -21.44
CA LEU A 81 10.07 -5.50 -20.23
C LEU A 81 10.13 -3.99 -19.96
N THR A 82 9.02 -3.42 -19.52
CA THR A 82 8.95 -2.01 -19.10
C THR A 82 8.93 -1.92 -17.59
N PHE A 83 9.80 -1.06 -17.05
CA PHE A 83 9.85 -0.74 -15.63
C PHE A 83 9.50 0.73 -15.41
N TYR A 84 8.74 0.98 -14.36
CA TYR A 84 8.46 2.32 -13.86
C TYR A 84 9.35 2.64 -12.67
N HIS A 85 9.91 3.85 -12.68
CA HIS A 85 10.51 4.42 -11.49
C HIS A 85 9.39 4.99 -10.61
N VAL A 86 9.18 4.34 -9.47
CA VAL A 86 8.03 4.51 -8.61
C VAL A 86 8.44 4.97 -7.23
N ALA A 87 7.78 6.02 -6.73
CA ALA A 87 7.90 6.48 -5.36
C ALA A 87 6.68 6.06 -4.53
N ILE A 88 6.94 5.48 -3.36
CA ILE A 88 5.90 5.08 -2.41
C ILE A 88 5.73 6.13 -1.31
N ASN A 89 6.82 6.83 -0.98
CA ASN A 89 6.84 7.95 -0.06
C ASN A 89 8.03 8.87 -0.42
N ARG A 90 8.32 9.89 0.41
CA ARG A 90 9.41 10.85 0.17
C ARG A 90 10.82 10.22 0.20
N ARG A 91 11.02 9.15 0.97
CA ARG A 91 12.30 8.49 1.25
C ARG A 91 12.47 7.15 0.52
N THR A 92 11.41 6.60 -0.05
CA THR A 92 11.40 5.27 -0.67
C THR A 92 10.90 5.36 -2.10
N ALA A 93 11.81 5.13 -3.03
CA ALA A 93 11.56 4.97 -4.44
C ALA A 93 12.37 3.79 -4.98
N GLY A 94 12.00 3.29 -6.15
CA GLY A 94 12.68 2.21 -6.84
C GLY A 94 11.99 1.85 -8.15
N TRP A 95 12.37 0.73 -8.73
CA TRP A 95 11.86 0.26 -10.00
C TRP A 95 10.82 -0.84 -9.81
N LEU A 96 9.71 -0.74 -10.53
CA LEU A 96 8.59 -1.65 -10.47
C LEU A 96 8.20 -2.06 -11.89
N GLN A 97 7.83 -3.32 -12.12
CA GLN A 97 7.38 -3.75 -13.44
C GLN A 97 6.08 -3.03 -13.82
N SER A 98 5.95 -2.62 -15.09
CA SER A 98 4.78 -1.84 -15.54
C SER A 98 3.46 -2.56 -15.31
N ASP A 99 3.45 -3.89 -15.47
CA ASP A 99 2.23 -4.70 -15.42
C ASP A 99 1.73 -4.91 -13.97
N ALA A 100 2.56 -4.57 -12.98
CA ALA A 100 2.17 -4.60 -11.58
C ALA A 100 1.24 -3.44 -11.20
N VAL A 101 1.12 -2.39 -12.04
CA VAL A 101 0.39 -1.16 -11.71
C VAL A 101 -0.60 -0.78 -12.80
N ILE A 102 -1.74 -0.25 -12.36
CA ILE A 102 -2.72 0.41 -13.23
C ILE A 102 -2.57 1.91 -13.02
N ALA A 103 -2.43 2.64 -14.13
CA ALA A 103 -2.31 4.08 -14.16
C ALA A 103 -3.44 4.66 -15.03
N PRO A 104 -4.15 5.71 -14.61
CA PRO A 104 -5.31 6.24 -15.32
C PRO A 104 -4.99 6.78 -16.74
N TRP A 105 -3.76 7.22 -16.99
CA TRP A 105 -3.32 7.65 -18.33
C TRP A 105 -2.84 6.48 -19.21
N ARG A 106 -2.69 5.28 -18.63
CA ARG A 106 -2.33 4.06 -19.35
C ARG A 106 -3.63 3.30 -19.60
N LEU A 107 -4.22 3.54 -20.77
CA LEU A 107 -5.19 2.60 -21.33
C LEU A 107 -4.41 1.35 -21.77
N GLY A 108 -4.87 0.20 -21.30
CA GLY A 108 -4.27 -1.11 -21.56
C GLY A 108 -4.41 -1.56 -23.00
#